data_AF-A0A7L0EPP1-F1
#
_entry.id   AF-A0A7L0EPP1-F1
#
_cell.length_a   1.000
_cell.length_b   1.000
_cell.length_c   1.000
_cell.angle_alpha   90.00
_cell.angle_beta   90.00
_cell.angle_gamma   90.00
#
_symmetry.space_group_name_H-M   'P 1'
#
loop_
_entity.id
_entity.type
_entity.pdbx_description
1 polymer ?
#
loop_
_entity_poly.entity_id
_entity_poly.type
_entity_poly.pdbx_seq_one_letter_code
_entity_poly.pdbx_strand_id
1 'polypeptide(L)'
;ISHTWFLSIIQNDFRAGRIDLENTMRLFDKLQIPFDVAHIKHVFKKTIDKQKGQLINIEDFRSIYRAIVHRPEFNELFRTYASNTKFLDDTQLIEFLRNEQYETEACEKTALEIILKYEPIEEVKKRRQMSFEGFIRYLISEDCSVFQNDLKTVYQDMNHPLCDYFISSSHNTYLISDQLIGPSDLWGYTSALLKGCRCLEIDCWDGSNNEPVVYHGHTLTSKLLFHAVIQVIDKYAFVASDYPVVLSLENHCSPKQQEVMADYLESILGDKLLTSPLDDAVVTQLPSPEALKFKILIKNKKIGTIEEGMLRREFDSHGETGEISDFEDLSEEEEIDEKAPLYRRNVSTKRKSEEQLPTPPRKKAKMKKIKIAIALSDLVIYTKSQKFVSFDHSLSNQQCYENNSIGETRARKFVKHSGNLFSFNTIK
;
A
#
# COMPACT_ATOMS: atom_id res chain seq x y z
N ILE A 1 -39.22 -6.07 17.20
CA ILE A 1 -38.61 -7.39 17.44
C ILE A 1 -39.74 -8.40 17.57
N SER A 2 -39.84 -9.39 16.67
CA SER A 2 -40.71 -10.54 16.92
C SER A 2 -40.18 -11.22 18.18
N HIS A 3 -40.95 -11.13 19.27
CA HIS A 3 -40.54 -11.60 20.60
C HIS A 3 -40.11 -13.07 20.58
N THR A 4 -40.73 -13.84 19.69
CA THR A 4 -40.55 -15.29 19.55
C THR A 4 -39.23 -15.66 18.92
N TRP A 5 -38.82 -14.98 17.84
CA TRP A 5 -37.53 -15.26 17.16
C TRP A 5 -36.34 -14.87 18.03
N PHE A 6 -36.37 -13.68 18.61
CA PHE A 6 -35.25 -13.19 19.42
C PHE A 6 -35.02 -14.10 20.64
N LEU A 7 -36.10 -14.51 21.32
CA LEU A 7 -36.00 -15.43 22.44
C LEU A 7 -35.57 -16.84 22.03
N SER A 8 -36.01 -17.37 20.88
CA SER A 8 -35.62 -18.72 20.46
C SER A 8 -34.10 -18.87 20.31
N ILE A 9 -33.41 -17.78 19.97
CA ILE A 9 -31.95 -17.76 19.84
C ILE A 9 -31.25 -17.67 21.20
N ILE A 10 -31.71 -16.79 22.10
CA ILE A 10 -30.94 -16.44 23.31
C ILE A 10 -31.41 -17.13 24.59
N GLN A 11 -32.63 -17.70 24.62
CA GLN A 11 -33.26 -18.17 25.86
C GLN A 11 -32.45 -19.24 26.60
N ASN A 12 -31.77 -20.12 25.86
CA ASN A 12 -30.94 -21.18 26.46
C ASN A 12 -29.68 -20.62 27.15
N ASP A 13 -29.15 -19.50 26.68
CA ASP A 13 -27.97 -18.85 27.25
C ASP A 13 -28.29 -18.16 28.60
N PHE A 14 -29.57 -17.88 28.88
CA PHE A 14 -30.05 -17.31 30.13
C PHE A 14 -30.62 -18.33 31.12
N ARG A 15 -30.34 -19.65 30.97
CA ARG A 15 -30.79 -20.68 31.93
C ARG A 15 -30.29 -20.46 33.36
N ALA A 16 -29.09 -19.89 33.53
CA ALA A 16 -28.53 -19.48 34.82
C ALA A 16 -29.04 -18.09 35.30
N GLY A 17 -29.91 -17.45 34.52
CA GLY A 17 -30.56 -16.17 34.83
C GLY A 17 -29.73 -14.93 34.48
N ARG A 18 -28.40 -15.01 34.43
CA ARG A 18 -27.52 -13.86 34.14
C ARG A 18 -26.28 -14.26 33.35
N ILE A 19 -25.73 -13.32 32.59
CA ILE A 19 -24.52 -13.50 31.77
C ILE A 19 -23.52 -12.35 31.94
N ASP A 20 -22.26 -12.60 31.58
CA ASP A 20 -21.16 -11.62 31.57
C ASP A 20 -20.93 -11.02 30.17
N LEU A 21 -19.88 -10.21 30.04
CA LEU A 21 -19.50 -9.55 28.79
C LEU A 21 -19.09 -10.54 27.70
N GLU A 22 -18.37 -11.60 28.05
CA GLU A 22 -17.91 -12.61 27.07
C GLU A 22 -19.10 -13.33 26.45
N ASN A 23 -20.02 -13.82 27.29
CA ASN A 23 -21.25 -14.45 26.81
C ASN A 23 -22.16 -13.45 26.07
N THR A 24 -22.12 -12.16 26.43
CA THR A 24 -22.82 -11.11 25.67
C THR A 24 -22.28 -11.01 24.25
N MET A 25 -20.95 -10.93 24.07
CA MET A 25 -20.33 -10.89 22.74
C MET A 25 -20.65 -12.16 21.93
N ARG A 26 -20.58 -13.34 22.56
CA ARG A 26 -20.97 -14.61 21.94
C ARG A 26 -22.42 -14.64 21.46
N LEU A 27 -23.33 -13.98 22.18
CA LEU A 27 -24.72 -13.87 21.74
C LEU A 27 -24.88 -12.97 20.51
N PHE A 28 -24.09 -11.89 20.38
CA PHE A 28 -24.06 -11.09 19.15
C PHE A 28 -23.52 -11.91 17.96
N ASP A 29 -22.47 -12.71 18.17
CA ASP A 29 -21.97 -13.64 17.15
C ASP A 29 -23.04 -14.66 16.73
N LYS A 30 -23.74 -15.24 17.71
CA LYS A 30 -24.85 -16.19 17.47
C LYS A 30 -26.01 -15.54 16.72
N LEU A 31 -26.25 -14.25 16.96
CA LEU A 31 -27.21 -13.44 16.22
C LEU A 31 -26.66 -12.99 14.86
N GLN A 32 -25.40 -13.27 14.52
CA GLN A 32 -24.74 -12.82 13.28
C GLN A 32 -24.80 -11.30 13.09
N ILE A 33 -24.51 -10.56 14.17
CA ILE A 33 -24.48 -9.11 14.14
C ILE A 33 -23.04 -8.65 14.31
N PRO A 34 -22.46 -7.92 13.34
CA PRO A 34 -21.13 -7.34 13.52
C PRO A 34 -21.16 -6.28 14.62
N PHE A 35 -20.11 -6.24 15.44
CA PHE A 35 -19.98 -5.27 16.51
C PHE A 35 -18.54 -4.85 16.74
N ASP A 36 -18.38 -3.62 17.24
CA ASP A 36 -17.11 -3.15 17.78
C ASP A 36 -16.99 -3.54 19.26
N VAL A 37 -15.87 -4.18 19.62
CA VAL A 37 -15.61 -4.70 20.97
C VAL A 37 -15.56 -3.56 21.99
N ALA A 38 -14.98 -2.42 21.65
CA ALA A 38 -14.89 -1.28 22.56
C ALA A 38 -16.28 -0.67 22.82
N HIS A 39 -17.12 -0.59 21.79
CA HIS A 39 -18.49 -0.11 21.90
C HIS A 39 -19.36 -1.05 22.74
N ILE A 40 -19.32 -2.37 22.52
CA ILE A 40 -20.04 -3.32 23.38
C ILE A 40 -19.59 -3.20 24.83
N LYS A 41 -18.27 -3.14 25.08
CA LYS A 41 -17.72 -2.93 26.42
C LYS A 41 -18.29 -1.68 27.08
N HIS A 42 -18.36 -0.57 26.34
CA HIS A 42 -18.91 0.68 26.84
C HIS A 42 -20.40 0.56 27.21
N VAL A 43 -21.22 0.00 26.32
CA VAL A 43 -22.67 -0.13 26.53
C VAL A 43 -22.99 -1.14 27.64
N PHE A 44 -22.25 -2.24 27.72
CA PHE A 44 -22.36 -3.23 28.80
C PHE A 44 -22.03 -2.59 30.14
N LYS A 45 -20.89 -1.86 30.23
CA LYS A 45 -20.48 -1.15 31.45
C LYS A 45 -21.55 -0.16 31.92
N LYS A 46 -22.10 0.64 31.01
CA LYS A 46 -23.18 1.59 31.33
C LYS A 46 -24.44 0.90 31.85
N THR A 47 -24.71 -0.34 31.43
CA THR A 47 -25.85 -1.13 31.89
C THR A 47 -25.62 -1.69 33.30
N ILE A 48 -24.44 -2.25 33.58
CA ILE A 48 -24.11 -2.79 34.91
C ILE A 48 -23.95 -1.70 35.98
N ASP A 49 -23.43 -0.51 35.61
CA ASP A 49 -23.27 0.63 36.51
C ASP A 49 -24.62 1.13 37.04
N LYS A 50 -25.68 1.06 36.20
CA LYS A 50 -27.05 1.38 36.60
C LYS A 50 -27.64 0.35 37.58
N GLN A 51 -27.25 -0.92 37.46
CA GLN A 51 -27.77 -2.01 38.28
C GLN A 51 -26.94 -2.32 39.53
N LYS A 52 -25.76 -1.70 39.69
CA LYS A 52 -24.78 -2.01 40.75
C LYS A 52 -24.41 -3.51 40.79
N GLY A 53 -24.26 -4.13 39.62
CA GLY A 53 -23.91 -5.55 39.46
C GLY A 53 -22.71 -5.76 38.54
N GLN A 54 -22.38 -7.02 38.26
CA GLN A 54 -21.36 -7.41 37.26
C GLN A 54 -21.93 -8.26 36.11
N LEU A 55 -23.18 -8.70 36.22
CA LEU A 55 -23.84 -9.57 35.27
C LEU A 55 -25.17 -8.95 34.84
N ILE A 56 -25.61 -9.24 33.62
CA ILE A 56 -26.84 -8.73 33.04
C ILE A 56 -27.89 -9.83 32.90
N ASN A 57 -29.17 -9.47 32.99
CA ASN A 57 -30.28 -10.40 32.70
C ASN A 57 -30.73 -10.30 31.23
N ILE A 58 -31.77 -11.03 30.86
CA ILE A 58 -32.27 -11.08 29.48
C ILE A 58 -32.84 -9.74 28.99
N GLU A 59 -33.50 -8.96 29.83
CA GLU A 59 -34.03 -7.65 29.46
C GLU A 59 -32.93 -6.60 29.31
N ASP A 60 -31.86 -6.74 30.09
CA ASP A 60 -30.66 -5.93 29.95
C ASP A 60 -29.96 -6.23 28.63
N PHE A 61 -29.78 -7.51 28.30
CA PHE A 61 -29.23 -7.89 27.00
C PHE A 61 -30.09 -7.36 25.85
N ARG A 62 -31.42 -7.42 25.98
CA ARG A 62 -32.34 -6.87 24.99
C ARG A 62 -32.21 -5.35 24.85
N SER A 63 -31.89 -4.65 25.93
CA SER A 63 -31.62 -3.22 25.93
C SER A 63 -30.29 -2.89 25.27
N ILE A 64 -29.23 -3.67 25.57
CA ILE A 64 -27.91 -3.56 24.93
C ILE A 64 -28.04 -3.83 23.42
N TYR A 65 -28.73 -4.89 23.04
CA TYR A 65 -29.03 -5.24 21.66
C TYR A 65 -29.66 -4.06 20.91
N ARG A 66 -30.73 -3.48 21.45
CA ARG A 66 -31.38 -2.31 20.83
C ARG A 66 -30.45 -1.11 20.74
N ALA A 67 -29.63 -0.87 21.76
CA ALA A 67 -28.69 0.25 21.75
C ALA A 67 -27.61 0.11 20.66
N ILE A 68 -27.22 -1.12 20.33
CA ILE A 68 -26.22 -1.40 19.28
C ILE A 68 -26.88 -1.41 17.89
N VAL A 69 -28.02 -2.09 17.75
CA VAL A 69 -28.59 -2.48 16.45
C VAL A 69 -29.67 -1.50 15.98
N HIS A 70 -30.52 -0.99 16.87
CA HIS A 70 -31.67 -0.17 16.52
C HIS A 70 -31.31 1.33 16.52
N ARG A 71 -30.39 1.70 15.64
CA ARG A 71 -29.99 3.11 15.45
C ARG A 71 -31.17 3.94 14.91
N PRO A 72 -31.41 5.17 15.43
CA PRO A 72 -32.55 5.99 15.02
C PRO A 72 -32.68 6.20 13.51
N GLU A 73 -31.56 6.45 12.83
CA GLU A 73 -31.47 6.69 11.39
C GLU A 73 -31.94 5.48 10.56
N PHE A 74 -31.65 4.25 11.00
CA PHE A 74 -32.14 3.04 10.31
C PHE A 74 -33.66 2.91 10.45
N ASN A 75 -34.19 3.29 11.62
CA ASN A 75 -35.62 3.24 11.89
C ASN A 75 -36.38 4.30 11.08
N GLU A 76 -35.84 5.52 10.98
CA GLU A 76 -36.37 6.58 10.12
C GLU A 76 -36.39 6.12 8.67
N LEU A 77 -35.26 5.62 8.16
CA LEU A 77 -35.16 5.10 6.80
C LEU A 77 -36.15 3.96 6.52
N PHE A 78 -36.21 2.96 7.39
CA PHE A 78 -37.15 1.85 7.26
C PHE A 78 -38.60 2.32 7.22
N ARG A 79 -38.97 3.30 8.06
CA ARG A 79 -40.34 3.83 8.14
C ARG A 79 -40.74 4.65 6.91
N THR A 80 -39.79 5.29 6.24
CA THR A 80 -40.06 5.99 4.98
C THR A 80 -40.70 5.05 3.95
N TYR A 81 -40.18 3.82 3.85
CA TYR A 81 -40.64 2.83 2.87
C TYR A 81 -41.72 1.89 3.41
N ALA A 82 -41.68 1.50 4.69
CA ALA A 82 -42.67 0.63 5.33
C ALA A 82 -43.95 1.39 5.79
N SER A 83 -44.44 2.32 4.98
CA SER A 83 -45.54 3.23 5.32
C SER A 83 -46.80 2.47 5.78
N ASN A 84 -47.06 2.50 7.09
CA ASN A 84 -48.17 1.84 7.82
C ASN A 84 -48.05 0.32 8.05
N THR A 85 -46.95 -0.31 7.65
CA THR A 85 -46.68 -1.73 7.87
C THR A 85 -45.55 -1.93 8.87
N LYS A 86 -45.49 -3.10 9.53
CA LYS A 86 -44.33 -3.48 10.37
C LYS A 86 -43.20 -4.15 9.56
N PHE A 87 -43.40 -4.29 8.26
CA PHE A 87 -42.58 -5.06 7.33
C PHE A 87 -42.54 -4.35 5.98
N LEU A 88 -41.42 -4.46 5.27
CA LEU A 88 -41.32 -4.11 3.86
C LEU A 88 -41.81 -5.29 3.03
N ASP A 89 -42.74 -5.07 2.11
CA ASP A 89 -42.97 -6.03 1.03
C ASP A 89 -41.92 -5.88 -0.09
N ASP A 90 -41.99 -6.74 -1.10
CA ASP A 90 -41.08 -6.73 -2.23
C ASP A 90 -41.12 -5.41 -3.00
N THR A 91 -42.29 -4.81 -3.19
CA THR A 91 -42.46 -3.54 -3.91
C THR A 91 -41.81 -2.38 -3.16
N GLN A 92 -42.03 -2.30 -1.85
CA GLN A 92 -41.41 -1.29 -0.98
C GLN A 92 -39.88 -1.47 -0.91
N LEU A 93 -39.39 -2.72 -0.86
CA LEU A 93 -37.96 -3.00 -0.87
C LEU A 93 -37.32 -2.61 -2.21
N ILE A 94 -37.97 -2.88 -3.35
CA ILE A 94 -37.50 -2.44 -4.67
C ILE A 94 -37.39 -0.92 -4.75
N GLU A 95 -38.38 -0.20 -4.21
CA GLU A 95 -38.37 1.26 -4.17
C GLU A 95 -37.18 1.79 -3.37
N PHE A 96 -36.94 1.21 -2.18
CA PHE A 96 -35.76 1.52 -1.37
C PHE A 96 -34.44 1.25 -2.13
N LEU A 97 -34.32 0.10 -2.81
CA LEU A 97 -33.10 -0.25 -3.55
C LEU A 97 -32.83 0.75 -4.69
N ARG A 98 -33.87 1.17 -5.41
CA ARG A 98 -33.74 2.15 -6.50
C ARG A 98 -33.39 3.54 -6.00
N ASN A 99 -34.03 3.99 -4.93
CA ASN A 99 -33.93 5.37 -4.48
C ASN A 99 -32.73 5.62 -3.57
N GLU A 100 -32.39 4.67 -2.69
CA GLU A 100 -31.35 4.83 -1.67
C GLU A 100 -30.05 4.08 -2.02
N GLN A 101 -30.16 2.94 -2.71
CA GLN A 101 -29.00 2.13 -3.12
C GLN A 101 -28.62 2.36 -4.59
N TYR A 102 -29.41 3.15 -5.32
CA TYR A 102 -29.21 3.45 -6.75
C TYR A 102 -29.17 2.21 -7.66
N GLU A 103 -29.78 1.11 -7.21
CA GLU A 103 -29.94 -0.13 -7.97
C GLU A 103 -31.08 0.03 -8.97
N THR A 104 -30.83 0.74 -10.06
CA THR A 104 -31.84 1.11 -11.08
C THR A 104 -32.59 -0.09 -11.66
N GLU A 105 -31.91 -1.23 -11.81
CA GLU A 105 -32.45 -2.49 -12.32
C GLU A 105 -33.08 -3.39 -11.24
N ALA A 106 -33.18 -2.91 -9.99
CA ALA A 106 -33.78 -3.69 -8.91
C ALA A 106 -35.20 -4.13 -9.30
N CYS A 107 -35.48 -5.43 -9.12
CA CYS A 107 -36.74 -6.05 -9.47
C CYS A 107 -37.17 -7.05 -8.39
N GLU A 108 -38.32 -7.70 -8.60
CA GLU A 108 -38.87 -8.69 -7.67
C GLU A 108 -37.88 -9.81 -7.35
N LYS A 109 -37.07 -10.24 -8.32
CA LYS A 109 -36.03 -11.24 -8.11
C LYS A 109 -34.96 -10.74 -7.12
N THR A 110 -34.43 -9.54 -7.33
CA THR A 110 -33.40 -8.93 -6.46
C THR A 110 -33.92 -8.74 -5.04
N ALA A 111 -35.14 -8.22 -4.88
CA ALA A 111 -35.77 -8.08 -3.58
C ALA A 111 -35.96 -9.43 -2.88
N LEU A 112 -36.39 -10.47 -3.60
CA LEU A 112 -36.56 -11.80 -3.05
C LEU A 112 -35.22 -12.41 -2.61
N GLU A 113 -34.16 -12.27 -3.40
CA GLU A 113 -32.81 -12.74 -3.04
C GLU A 113 -32.32 -12.09 -1.74
N ILE A 114 -32.49 -10.77 -1.61
CA ILE A 114 -32.15 -10.01 -0.40
C ILE A 114 -32.98 -10.49 0.79
N ILE A 115 -34.30 -10.68 0.63
CA ILE A 115 -35.17 -11.19 1.69
C ILE A 115 -34.73 -12.59 2.14
N LEU A 116 -34.50 -13.50 1.19
CA LEU A 116 -34.09 -14.87 1.50
C LEU A 116 -32.75 -14.92 2.24
N LYS A 117 -31.82 -14.04 1.87
CA LYS A 117 -30.47 -13.95 2.45
C LYS A 117 -30.47 -13.32 3.85
N TYR A 118 -31.23 -12.23 4.05
CA TYR A 118 -31.07 -11.39 5.25
C TYR A 118 -32.22 -11.44 6.24
N GLU A 119 -33.44 -11.84 5.86
CA GLU A 119 -34.56 -11.93 6.80
C GLU A 119 -34.39 -13.12 7.75
N PRO A 120 -34.28 -12.91 9.07
CA PRO A 120 -34.04 -14.01 9.98
C PRO A 120 -35.33 -14.66 10.52
N ILE A 121 -36.50 -14.03 10.34
CA ILE A 121 -37.79 -14.56 10.82
C ILE A 121 -38.46 -15.36 9.69
N GLU A 122 -38.51 -16.68 9.85
CA GLU A 122 -39.01 -17.60 8.82
C GLU A 122 -40.47 -17.34 8.40
N GLU A 123 -41.34 -16.92 9.32
CA GLU A 123 -42.73 -16.58 8.99
C GLU A 123 -42.83 -15.33 8.10
N VAL A 124 -41.91 -14.39 8.26
CA VAL A 124 -41.83 -13.14 7.50
C VAL A 124 -41.21 -13.43 6.13
N LYS A 125 -40.13 -14.22 6.11
CA LYS A 125 -39.49 -14.72 4.88
C LYS A 125 -40.47 -15.49 3.99
N LYS A 126 -41.27 -16.41 4.55
CA LYS A 126 -42.32 -17.15 3.81
C LYS A 126 -43.39 -16.27 3.20
N ARG A 127 -43.63 -15.09 3.78
CA ARG A 127 -44.56 -14.09 3.25
C ARG A 127 -43.91 -13.15 2.23
N ARG A 128 -42.64 -13.37 1.89
CA ARG A 128 -41.85 -12.51 0.99
C ARG A 128 -41.78 -11.07 1.50
N GLN A 129 -41.62 -10.93 2.81
CA GLN A 129 -41.51 -9.65 3.48
C GLN A 129 -40.15 -9.53 4.18
N MET A 130 -39.76 -8.31 4.51
CA MET A 130 -38.58 -7.99 5.29
C MET A 130 -38.98 -7.22 6.55
N SER A 131 -38.58 -7.75 7.71
CA SER A 131 -38.70 -7.07 8.99
C SER A 131 -37.61 -6.02 9.16
N PHE A 132 -37.79 -5.13 10.13
CA PHE A 132 -36.74 -4.18 10.53
C PHE A 132 -35.41 -4.87 10.86
N GLU A 133 -35.47 -6.09 11.38
CA GLU A 133 -34.28 -6.88 11.69
C GLU A 133 -33.56 -7.35 10.41
N GLY A 134 -34.30 -7.87 9.43
CA GLY A 134 -33.74 -8.24 8.12
C GLY A 134 -33.18 -7.03 7.38
N PHE A 135 -33.83 -5.88 7.49
CA PHE A 135 -33.37 -4.63 6.87
C PHE A 135 -32.04 -4.14 7.44
N ILE A 136 -31.87 -4.15 8.77
CA ILE A 136 -30.59 -3.78 9.39
C ILE A 136 -29.48 -4.75 8.98
N ARG A 137 -29.78 -6.07 8.95
CA ARG A 137 -28.82 -7.08 8.50
C ARG A 137 -28.36 -6.85 7.06
N TYR A 138 -29.26 -6.45 6.18
CA TYR A 138 -28.92 -6.05 4.82
C TYR A 138 -28.02 -4.80 4.82
N LEU A 139 -28.40 -3.73 5.51
CA LEU A 139 -27.64 -2.47 5.52
C LEU A 139 -26.21 -2.59 6.07
N ILE A 140 -25.97 -3.52 6.99
CA ILE A 140 -24.63 -3.76 7.57
C ILE A 140 -23.87 -4.89 6.88
N SER A 141 -24.45 -5.48 5.82
CA SER A 141 -23.84 -6.56 5.07
C SER A 141 -22.78 -6.08 4.08
N GLU A 142 -21.98 -7.01 3.57
CA GLU A 142 -21.06 -6.77 2.45
C GLU A 142 -21.78 -6.33 1.16
N ASP A 143 -23.06 -6.66 0.97
CA ASP A 143 -23.82 -6.21 -0.20
C ASP A 143 -24.10 -4.71 -0.15
N CYS A 144 -24.08 -4.09 1.04
CA CYS A 144 -24.15 -2.65 1.25
C CYS A 144 -22.77 -2.03 1.54
N SER A 145 -21.68 -2.74 1.24
CA SER A 145 -20.34 -2.20 1.41
C SER A 145 -20.16 -0.98 0.52
N VAL A 146 -19.56 0.08 1.08
CA VAL A 146 -19.16 1.26 0.29
C VAL A 146 -18.11 0.89 -0.77
N PHE A 147 -17.37 -0.21 -0.57
CA PHE A 147 -16.43 -0.73 -1.54
C PHE A 147 -17.14 -1.67 -2.51
N GLN A 148 -17.11 -1.31 -3.80
CA GLN A 148 -17.64 -2.15 -4.87
C GLN A 148 -16.93 -3.50 -4.92
N ASN A 149 -17.71 -4.58 -4.94
CA ASN A 149 -17.17 -5.95 -4.93
C ASN A 149 -16.30 -6.26 -6.16
N ASP A 150 -16.67 -5.75 -7.33
CA ASP A 150 -15.93 -5.97 -8.58
C ASP A 150 -14.52 -5.36 -8.55
N LEU A 151 -14.30 -4.36 -7.70
CA LEU A 151 -13.00 -3.71 -7.51
C LEU A 151 -12.12 -4.41 -6.46
N LYS A 152 -12.60 -5.50 -5.84
CA LYS A 152 -11.83 -6.28 -4.85
C LYS A 152 -10.86 -7.27 -5.49
N THR A 153 -11.05 -7.60 -6.77
CA THR A 153 -10.13 -8.39 -7.58
C THR A 153 -9.46 -7.53 -8.64
N VAL A 154 -8.44 -8.04 -9.31
CA VAL A 154 -7.82 -7.33 -10.43
C VAL A 154 -8.85 -7.14 -11.54
N TYR A 155 -9.17 -5.88 -11.86
CA TYR A 155 -10.18 -5.50 -12.85
C TYR A 155 -9.63 -4.61 -13.97
N GLN A 156 -8.44 -4.04 -13.78
CA GLN A 156 -7.77 -3.18 -14.75
C GLN A 156 -7.11 -4.05 -15.83
N ASP A 157 -6.96 -3.52 -17.04
CA ASP A 157 -6.12 -4.17 -18.04
C ASP A 157 -4.67 -4.13 -17.55
N MET A 158 -4.06 -5.30 -17.37
CA MET A 158 -2.68 -5.46 -16.86
C MET A 158 -1.66 -5.70 -17.99
N ASN A 159 -2.06 -5.47 -19.24
CA ASN A 159 -1.22 -5.64 -20.44
C ASN A 159 -0.61 -4.35 -20.98
N HIS A 160 -0.88 -3.19 -20.37
CA HIS A 160 -0.16 -1.96 -20.70
C HIS A 160 1.29 -2.02 -20.19
N PRO A 161 2.20 -1.21 -20.73
CA PRO A 161 3.57 -1.09 -20.24
C PRO A 161 3.65 -0.72 -18.76
N LEU A 162 4.70 -1.16 -18.07
CA LEU A 162 4.87 -0.91 -16.63
C LEU A 162 4.79 0.58 -16.23
N CYS A 163 5.20 1.52 -17.11
CA CYS A 163 5.14 2.96 -16.88
C CYS A 163 3.71 3.55 -16.85
N ASP A 164 2.69 2.79 -17.26
CA ASP A 164 1.28 3.23 -17.25
C ASP A 164 0.60 3.02 -15.89
N TYR A 165 1.28 2.40 -14.91
CA TYR A 165 0.70 2.02 -13.62
C TYR A 165 1.31 2.78 -12.45
N PHE A 166 0.47 3.10 -11.45
CA PHE A 166 0.96 3.47 -10.13
C PHE A 166 1.41 2.22 -9.37
N ILE A 167 2.69 2.18 -9.00
CA ILE A 167 3.29 1.03 -8.31
C ILE A 167 3.43 1.35 -6.83
N SER A 168 2.79 0.53 -5.99
CA SER A 168 2.93 0.60 -4.53
C SER A 168 4.40 0.41 -4.13
N SER A 169 5.02 1.46 -3.58
CA SER A 169 6.47 1.54 -3.37
C SER A 169 6.81 1.90 -1.92
N SER A 170 7.87 1.32 -1.37
CA SER A 170 8.36 1.55 -0.01
C SER A 170 9.74 2.17 -0.06
N HIS A 171 9.95 3.21 0.76
CA HIS A 171 11.23 3.89 0.95
C HIS A 171 11.86 3.44 2.27
N ASN A 172 13.17 3.16 2.27
CA ASN A 172 13.93 2.61 3.39
C ASN A 172 13.18 1.46 4.11
N THR A 173 12.80 0.43 3.34
CA THR A 173 11.87 -0.62 3.76
C THR A 173 12.30 -1.38 5.02
N TYR A 174 13.60 -1.41 5.31
CA TYR A 174 14.19 -2.07 6.47
C TYR A 174 13.92 -1.34 7.80
N LEU A 175 13.61 -0.04 7.77
CA LEU A 175 13.38 0.75 9.00
C LEU A 175 11.95 0.59 9.52
N ILE A 176 11.82 0.11 10.75
CA ILE A 176 10.51 -0.04 11.42
C ILE A 176 10.16 1.09 12.40
N SER A 177 11.06 2.07 12.58
CA SER A 177 10.80 3.29 13.37
C SER A 177 11.44 4.54 12.73
N ASP A 178 12.17 5.35 13.50
CA ASP A 178 12.80 6.58 13.03
C ASP A 178 14.04 6.34 12.15
N GLN A 179 14.40 7.36 11.37
CA GLN A 179 15.48 7.30 10.37
C GLN A 179 16.90 7.36 10.96
N LEU A 180 17.08 7.64 12.26
CA LEU A 180 18.41 7.95 12.82
C LEU A 180 18.94 6.89 13.80
N ILE A 181 18.05 6.30 14.60
CA ILE A 181 18.36 5.38 15.70
C ILE A 181 17.48 4.12 15.62
N GLY A 182 16.44 4.13 14.78
CA GLY A 182 15.50 3.03 14.66
C GLY A 182 16.16 1.69 14.30
N PRO A 183 15.63 0.56 14.80
CA PRO A 183 16.13 -0.74 14.38
C PRO A 183 15.76 -1.00 12.92
N SER A 184 16.71 -1.58 12.20
CA SER A 184 16.46 -2.28 10.94
C SER A 184 15.95 -3.68 11.24
N ASP A 185 14.82 -4.08 10.65
CA ASP A 185 14.17 -5.36 10.89
C ASP A 185 13.64 -5.99 9.59
N LEU A 186 13.80 -7.31 9.46
CA LEU A 186 13.24 -8.11 8.36
C LEU A 186 11.71 -8.02 8.29
N TRP A 187 11.06 -7.72 9.41
CA TRP A 187 9.63 -7.46 9.46
C TRP A 187 9.19 -6.32 8.54
N GLY A 188 10.04 -5.31 8.31
CA GLY A 188 9.74 -4.22 7.39
C GLY A 188 9.43 -4.71 5.98
N TYR A 189 10.30 -5.58 5.44
CA TYR A 189 10.10 -6.23 4.13
C TYR A 189 8.88 -7.16 4.11
N THR A 190 8.70 -7.98 5.17
CA THR A 190 7.56 -8.89 5.28
C THR A 190 6.23 -8.12 5.26
N SER A 191 6.13 -7.08 6.09
CA SER A 191 4.94 -6.23 6.22
C SER A 191 4.63 -5.48 4.93
N ALA A 192 5.65 -4.93 4.24
CA ALA A 192 5.46 -4.25 2.97
C ALA A 192 4.90 -5.19 1.90
N LEU A 193 5.49 -6.38 1.74
CA LEU A 193 5.05 -7.38 0.75
C LEU A 193 3.65 -7.92 1.04
N LEU A 194 3.31 -8.22 2.31
CA LEU A 194 1.98 -8.68 2.69
C LEU A 194 0.89 -7.60 2.51
N LYS A 195 1.27 -6.31 2.51
CA LYS A 195 0.39 -5.19 2.16
C LYS A 195 0.35 -4.91 0.65
N GLY A 196 0.95 -5.76 -0.18
CA GLY A 196 0.95 -5.64 -1.63
C GLY A 196 1.97 -4.65 -2.21
N CYS A 197 2.98 -4.21 -1.44
CA CYS A 197 4.06 -3.36 -1.96
C CYS A 197 4.86 -4.11 -3.04
N ARG A 198 5.17 -3.44 -4.15
CA ARG A 198 5.82 -4.00 -5.35
C ARG A 198 7.18 -3.37 -5.68
N CYS A 199 7.61 -2.33 -4.96
CA CYS A 199 8.95 -1.76 -5.08
C CYS A 199 9.56 -1.56 -3.70
N LEU A 200 10.69 -2.21 -3.43
CA LEU A 200 11.36 -2.25 -2.13
C LEU A 200 12.74 -1.62 -2.25
N GLU A 201 13.11 -0.82 -1.26
CA GLU A 201 14.44 -0.19 -1.19
C GLU A 201 15.37 -0.98 -0.28
N ILE A 202 16.63 -1.13 -0.71
CA ILE A 202 17.66 -1.90 -0.02
C ILE A 202 18.99 -1.12 -0.06
N ASP A 203 19.35 -0.52 1.07
CA ASP A 203 20.58 0.25 1.22
C ASP A 203 21.75 -0.68 1.53
N CYS A 204 22.54 -0.99 0.50
CA CYS A 204 23.56 -2.01 0.55
C CYS A 204 24.91 -1.39 0.89
N TRP A 205 25.57 -1.90 1.93
CA TRP A 205 26.87 -1.43 2.41
C TRP A 205 27.82 -2.59 2.63
N ASP A 206 29.12 -2.32 2.54
CA ASP A 206 30.14 -3.30 2.88
C ASP A 206 30.00 -3.73 4.36
N GLY A 207 29.95 -5.04 4.60
CA GLY A 207 30.05 -5.62 5.94
C GLY A 207 31.37 -6.35 6.17
N SER A 208 31.55 -6.86 7.38
CA SER A 208 32.73 -7.64 7.76
C SER A 208 32.71 -9.02 7.11
N ASN A 209 33.88 -9.66 6.99
CA ASN A 209 34.02 -11.02 6.43
C ASN A 209 33.49 -11.18 5.00
N ASN A 210 33.48 -10.09 4.22
CA ASN A 210 32.97 -10.07 2.84
C ASN A 210 31.45 -10.33 2.74
N GLU A 211 30.70 -10.08 3.81
CA GLU A 211 29.24 -10.21 3.84
C GLU A 211 28.56 -8.83 3.72
N PRO A 212 27.82 -8.54 2.64
CA PRO A 212 27.10 -7.29 2.49
C PRO A 212 26.00 -7.13 3.55
N VAL A 213 25.79 -5.90 4.00
CA VAL A 213 24.81 -5.55 5.03
C VAL A 213 23.83 -4.48 4.54
N VAL A 214 22.65 -4.43 5.17
CA VAL A 214 21.59 -3.47 4.90
C VAL A 214 21.34 -2.61 6.13
N TYR A 215 21.48 -1.29 5.99
CA TYR A 215 21.17 -0.28 7.01
C TYR A 215 21.22 1.13 6.43
N HIS A 216 20.74 2.11 7.20
CA HIS A 216 20.82 3.51 6.80
C HIS A 216 22.23 4.05 7.05
N GLY A 217 22.95 4.33 5.97
CA GLY A 217 24.34 4.81 6.01
C GLY A 217 24.53 6.03 6.92
N HIS A 218 25.69 6.13 7.56
CA HIS A 218 26.05 7.25 8.43
C HIS A 218 25.10 7.51 9.63
N THR A 219 24.29 6.51 10.01
CA THR A 219 23.40 6.57 11.19
C THR A 219 23.72 5.49 12.22
N LEU A 220 22.96 5.45 13.32
CA LEU A 220 23.08 4.47 14.41
C LEU A 220 22.08 3.31 14.29
N THR A 221 21.45 3.14 13.12
CA THR A 221 20.51 2.06 12.85
C THR A 221 21.20 0.69 12.90
N SER A 222 20.48 -0.35 13.33
CA SER A 222 21.02 -1.71 13.33
C SER A 222 21.22 -2.24 11.90
N LYS A 223 22.05 -3.27 11.76
CA LYS A 223 22.40 -3.85 10.46
C LYS A 223 21.73 -5.19 10.26
N LEU A 224 21.21 -5.42 9.05
CA LEU A 224 20.74 -6.73 8.59
C LEU A 224 21.76 -7.32 7.62
N LEU A 225 21.83 -8.64 7.52
CA LEU A 225 22.60 -9.30 6.46
C LEU A 225 21.81 -9.24 5.15
N PHE A 226 22.48 -8.90 4.05
CA PHE A 226 21.83 -8.80 2.73
C PHE A 226 21.16 -10.12 2.33
N HIS A 227 21.85 -11.26 2.49
CA HIS A 227 21.27 -12.57 2.15
C HIS A 227 19.98 -12.87 2.92
N ALA A 228 19.87 -12.44 4.18
CA ALA A 228 18.69 -12.65 5.00
C ALA A 228 17.51 -11.79 4.51
N VAL A 229 17.78 -10.57 4.04
CA VAL A 229 16.78 -9.72 3.38
C VAL A 229 16.26 -10.39 2.11
N ILE A 230 17.15 -10.90 1.25
CA ILE A 230 16.76 -11.58 0.00
C ILE A 230 15.96 -12.87 0.27
N GLN A 231 16.31 -13.65 1.29
CA GLN A 231 15.54 -14.84 1.71
C GLN A 231 14.10 -14.50 2.15
N VAL A 232 13.92 -13.39 2.86
CA VAL A 232 12.59 -12.91 3.25
C VAL A 232 11.80 -12.48 2.01
N ILE A 233 12.45 -11.75 1.10
CA ILE A 233 11.80 -11.32 -0.14
C ILE A 233 11.37 -12.54 -0.97
N ASP A 234 12.22 -13.53 -1.16
CA ASP A 234 11.90 -14.77 -1.89
C ASP A 234 10.61 -15.43 -1.37
N LYS A 235 10.49 -15.49 -0.04
CA LYS A 235 9.36 -16.12 0.64
C LYS A 235 8.05 -15.36 0.48
N TYR A 236 8.08 -14.03 0.46
CA TYR A 236 6.88 -13.20 0.55
C TYR A 236 6.54 -12.40 -0.72
N ALA A 237 7.44 -12.34 -1.71
CA ALA A 237 7.31 -11.50 -2.90
C ALA A 237 5.93 -11.62 -3.56
N PHE A 238 5.42 -12.85 -3.67
CA PHE A 238 4.19 -13.16 -4.42
C PHE A 238 3.03 -13.68 -3.55
N VAL A 239 3.07 -13.50 -2.23
CA VAL A 239 2.00 -13.99 -1.32
C VAL A 239 0.71 -13.17 -1.47
N ALA A 240 0.83 -11.85 -1.60
CA ALA A 240 -0.33 -10.95 -1.68
C ALA A 240 -0.70 -10.55 -3.12
N SER A 241 0.19 -10.78 -4.09
CA SER A 241 0.02 -10.37 -5.48
C SER A 241 1.02 -11.09 -6.39
N ASP A 242 0.58 -11.54 -7.55
CA ASP A 242 1.39 -12.26 -8.56
C ASP A 242 2.26 -11.31 -9.40
N TYR A 243 1.99 -10.00 -9.35
CA TYR A 243 2.65 -8.99 -10.19
C TYR A 243 4.09 -8.71 -9.74
N PRO A 244 4.96 -8.23 -10.66
CA PRO A 244 6.40 -8.12 -10.44
C PRO A 244 6.79 -7.29 -9.22
N VAL A 245 7.95 -7.63 -8.66
CA VAL A 245 8.59 -6.88 -7.57
C VAL A 245 9.89 -6.25 -8.07
N VAL A 246 10.11 -4.97 -7.79
CA VAL A 246 11.35 -4.25 -8.09
C VAL A 246 12.17 -4.09 -6.81
N LEU A 247 13.44 -4.47 -6.84
CA LEU A 247 14.41 -4.23 -5.77
C LEU A 247 15.28 -3.04 -6.16
N SER A 248 15.04 -1.89 -5.51
CA SER A 248 15.84 -0.67 -5.67
C SER A 248 17.06 -0.74 -4.77
N LEU A 249 18.22 -1.04 -5.34
CA LEU A 249 19.48 -1.16 -4.60
C LEU A 249 20.15 0.21 -4.51
N GLU A 250 20.26 0.76 -3.29
CA GLU A 250 21.17 1.87 -3.03
C GLU A 250 22.56 1.32 -2.70
N ASN A 251 23.38 1.16 -3.74
CA ASN A 251 24.60 0.38 -3.68
C ASN A 251 25.84 1.21 -3.27
N HIS A 252 26.34 0.95 -2.06
CA HIS A 252 27.59 1.50 -1.51
C HIS A 252 28.68 0.43 -1.28
N CYS A 253 28.47 -0.79 -1.77
CA CYS A 253 29.42 -1.89 -1.62
C CYS A 253 30.64 -1.74 -2.53
N SER A 254 31.78 -2.26 -2.08
CA SER A 254 32.95 -2.50 -2.91
C SER A 254 32.63 -3.51 -4.02
N PRO A 255 33.34 -3.49 -5.17
CA PRO A 255 33.06 -4.43 -6.26
C PRO A 255 33.06 -5.91 -5.82
N LYS A 256 33.96 -6.27 -4.91
CA LYS A 256 34.02 -7.63 -4.35
C LYS A 256 32.75 -8.03 -3.60
N GLN A 257 32.15 -7.11 -2.83
CA GLN A 257 30.90 -7.39 -2.13
C GLN A 257 29.68 -7.23 -3.05
N GLN A 258 29.79 -6.46 -4.14
CA GLN A 258 28.76 -6.44 -5.20
C GLN A 258 28.64 -7.79 -5.93
N GLU A 259 29.75 -8.51 -6.11
CA GLU A 259 29.73 -9.89 -6.63
C GLU A 259 28.98 -10.81 -5.66
N VAL A 260 29.27 -10.75 -4.36
CA VAL A 260 28.54 -11.51 -3.34
C VAL A 260 27.04 -11.18 -3.35
N MET A 261 26.67 -9.91 -3.57
CA MET A 261 25.27 -9.54 -3.74
C MET A 261 24.64 -10.20 -4.97
N ALA A 262 25.34 -10.23 -6.10
CA ALA A 262 24.87 -10.90 -7.31
C ALA A 262 24.69 -12.41 -7.08
N ASP A 263 25.66 -13.07 -6.46
CA ASP A 263 25.59 -14.49 -6.09
C ASP A 263 24.37 -14.79 -5.22
N TYR A 264 24.11 -13.95 -4.21
CA TYR A 264 22.94 -14.11 -3.34
C TYR A 264 21.63 -13.88 -4.09
N LEU A 265 21.55 -12.87 -4.96
CA LEU A 265 20.37 -12.62 -5.77
C LEU A 265 20.07 -13.82 -6.68
N GLU A 266 21.06 -14.34 -7.39
CA GLU A 266 20.87 -15.47 -8.30
C GLU A 266 20.56 -16.78 -7.56
N SER A 267 21.34 -17.11 -6.52
CA SER A 267 21.18 -18.38 -5.79
C SER A 267 19.91 -18.47 -4.96
N ILE A 268 19.44 -17.34 -4.38
CA ILE A 268 18.25 -17.33 -3.53
C ILE A 268 16.97 -17.16 -4.35
N LEU A 269 16.95 -16.23 -5.31
CA LEU A 269 15.73 -15.92 -6.06
C LEU A 269 15.52 -16.88 -7.25
N GLY A 270 16.60 -17.48 -7.78
CA GLY A 270 16.55 -18.44 -8.88
C GLY A 270 15.71 -17.94 -10.05
N ASP A 271 14.76 -18.77 -10.50
CA ASP A 271 13.89 -18.47 -11.64
C ASP A 271 12.98 -17.24 -11.45
N LYS A 272 12.79 -16.77 -10.21
CA LYS A 272 12.04 -15.54 -9.93
C LYS A 272 12.83 -14.32 -10.35
N LEU A 273 14.17 -14.36 -10.35
CA LEU A 273 15.00 -13.24 -10.77
C LEU A 273 14.94 -13.07 -12.29
N LEU A 274 14.57 -11.87 -12.74
CA LEU A 274 14.66 -11.52 -14.15
C LEU A 274 16.11 -11.19 -14.49
N THR A 275 16.70 -12.00 -15.34
CA THR A 275 18.12 -11.87 -15.70
C THR A 275 18.36 -11.64 -17.20
N SER A 276 17.32 -11.72 -18.02
CA SER A 276 17.35 -11.40 -19.45
C SER A 276 16.06 -10.69 -19.85
N PRO A 277 16.06 -9.95 -20.96
CA PRO A 277 14.83 -9.49 -21.60
C PRO A 277 13.88 -10.66 -21.89
N LEU A 278 12.57 -10.38 -21.96
CA LEU A 278 11.56 -11.38 -22.29
C LEU A 278 11.62 -11.83 -23.76
N ASP A 279 12.06 -10.94 -24.65
CA ASP A 279 12.19 -11.18 -26.09
C ASP A 279 13.58 -10.76 -26.57
N ASP A 280 14.05 -11.35 -27.67
CA ASP A 280 15.35 -11.04 -28.32
C ASP A 280 15.34 -9.72 -29.12
N ALA A 281 14.24 -8.98 -29.07
CA ALA A 281 14.09 -7.71 -29.78
C ALA A 281 14.68 -6.54 -28.96
N VAL A 282 15.12 -5.50 -29.67
CA VAL A 282 15.54 -4.23 -29.05
C VAL A 282 14.40 -3.70 -28.18
N VAL A 283 14.71 -3.38 -26.91
CA VAL A 283 13.72 -2.93 -25.94
C VAL A 283 13.29 -1.51 -26.26
N THR A 284 12.16 -1.38 -26.97
CA THR A 284 11.56 -0.08 -27.30
C THR A 284 10.48 0.36 -26.31
N GLN A 285 9.96 -0.56 -25.50
CA GLN A 285 8.92 -0.32 -24.51
C GLN A 285 9.10 -1.27 -23.31
N LEU A 286 8.66 -0.84 -22.13
CA LEU A 286 8.64 -1.68 -20.93
C LEU A 286 7.60 -2.82 -21.09
N PRO A 287 7.90 -4.04 -20.64
CA PRO A 287 6.91 -5.11 -20.59
C PRO A 287 5.74 -4.76 -19.66
N SER A 288 4.63 -5.48 -19.84
CA SER A 288 3.46 -5.32 -18.99
C SER A 288 3.62 -6.01 -17.64
N PRO A 289 2.87 -5.58 -16.61
CA PRO A 289 2.78 -6.32 -15.35
C PRO A 289 2.38 -7.79 -15.55
N GLU A 290 1.49 -8.07 -16.51
CA GLU A 290 1.06 -9.44 -16.85
C GLU A 290 2.23 -10.30 -17.35
N ALA A 291 3.03 -9.77 -18.28
CA ALA A 291 4.19 -10.48 -18.84
C ALA A 291 5.30 -10.72 -17.81
N LEU A 292 5.35 -9.90 -16.76
CA LEU A 292 6.35 -9.95 -15.69
C LEU A 292 5.83 -10.63 -14.40
N LYS A 293 4.70 -11.34 -14.44
CA LYS A 293 4.21 -12.09 -13.28
C LYS A 293 5.28 -13.02 -12.72
N PHE A 294 5.36 -13.05 -11.38
CA PHE A 294 6.33 -13.84 -10.62
C PHE A 294 7.80 -13.49 -10.86
N LYS A 295 8.09 -12.32 -11.47
CA LYS A 295 9.45 -11.84 -11.70
C LYS A 295 9.87 -10.76 -10.69
N ILE A 296 11.14 -10.83 -10.31
CA ILE A 296 11.84 -9.86 -9.46
C ILE A 296 12.87 -9.14 -10.33
N LEU A 297 12.79 -7.82 -10.39
CA LEU A 297 13.66 -6.97 -11.19
C LEU A 297 14.65 -6.23 -10.29
N ILE A 298 15.89 -6.08 -10.75
CA ILE A 298 16.93 -5.33 -10.03
C ILE A 298 17.04 -3.93 -10.61
N LYS A 299 16.73 -2.94 -9.78
CA LYS A 299 17.00 -1.53 -10.08
C LYS A 299 18.34 -1.13 -9.49
N ASN A 300 19.32 -0.94 -10.36
CA ASN A 300 20.67 -0.47 -9.99
C ASN A 300 21.32 0.23 -11.20
N LYS A 301 22.53 0.75 -11.02
CA LYS A 301 23.36 1.25 -12.13
C LYS A 301 23.86 0.08 -12.99
N LYS A 302 23.94 0.30 -14.31
CA LYS A 302 24.38 -0.69 -15.31
C LYS A 302 25.54 -0.16 -16.16
N ILE A 303 26.52 -1.02 -16.42
CA ILE A 303 27.61 -0.82 -17.38
C ILE A 303 27.12 -1.21 -18.78
N GLY A 304 27.13 -0.25 -19.69
CA GLY A 304 26.76 -0.47 -21.09
C GLY A 304 25.25 -0.56 -21.33
N THR A 305 24.89 -1.15 -22.47
CA THR A 305 23.49 -1.42 -22.85
C THR A 305 23.02 -2.81 -22.38
N ILE A 306 21.73 -3.11 -22.58
CA ILE A 306 21.18 -4.45 -22.30
C ILE A 306 21.83 -5.49 -23.21
N GLU A 307 21.96 -5.17 -24.50
CA GLU A 307 22.53 -6.05 -25.52
C GLU A 307 24.00 -6.36 -25.23
N GLU A 308 24.78 -5.36 -24.82
CA GLU A 308 26.18 -5.55 -24.40
C GLU A 308 26.29 -6.45 -23.17
N GLY A 309 25.35 -6.35 -22.23
CA GLY A 309 25.27 -7.25 -21.08
C GLY A 309 24.91 -8.69 -21.46
N MET A 310 23.99 -8.88 -22.41
CA MET A 310 23.63 -10.21 -22.90
C MET A 310 24.82 -10.93 -23.55
N LEU A 311 25.65 -10.20 -24.32
CA LEU A 311 26.85 -10.76 -24.93
C LEU A 311 27.91 -11.19 -23.90
N ARG A 312 27.99 -10.52 -22.75
CA ARG A 312 28.92 -10.89 -21.68
C ARG A 312 28.46 -12.11 -20.89
N ARG A 313 27.16 -12.36 -20.86
CA ARG A 313 26.57 -13.38 -19.99
C ARG A 313 26.95 -14.82 -20.34
N GLU A 314 27.41 -15.06 -21.57
CA GLU A 314 27.95 -16.36 -21.97
C GLU A 314 29.34 -16.66 -21.36
N PHE A 315 29.94 -15.69 -20.66
CA PHE A 315 31.25 -15.79 -20.03
C PHE A 315 31.17 -15.51 -18.53
N ASP A 316 32.10 -16.10 -17.77
CA ASP A 316 32.26 -15.80 -16.35
C ASP A 316 32.89 -14.42 -16.17
N SER A 317 32.10 -13.45 -15.70
CA SER A 317 32.53 -12.07 -15.47
C SER A 317 32.98 -11.79 -14.03
N HIS A 318 33.19 -12.82 -13.20
CA HIS A 318 33.68 -12.63 -11.83
C HIS A 318 35.06 -11.98 -11.80
N GLY A 319 35.22 -10.96 -10.95
CA GLY A 319 36.42 -10.13 -10.87
C GLY A 319 36.45 -8.98 -11.87
N GLU A 320 35.50 -8.91 -12.82
CA GLU A 320 35.42 -7.81 -13.78
C GLU A 320 34.62 -6.63 -13.23
N THR A 321 35.11 -5.42 -13.49
CA THR A 321 34.47 -4.19 -13.04
C THR A 321 34.41 -3.16 -14.16
N GLY A 322 33.30 -2.44 -14.26
CA GLY A 322 33.18 -1.24 -15.08
C GLY A 322 33.22 0.04 -14.23
N GLU A 323 33.51 1.17 -14.87
CA GLU A 323 33.47 2.51 -14.25
C GLU A 323 32.35 3.36 -14.87
N ILE A 324 31.53 3.99 -14.02
CA ILE A 324 30.60 5.04 -14.44
C ILE A 324 31.02 6.36 -13.78
N SER A 325 31.02 7.44 -14.55
CA SER A 325 31.14 8.79 -14.03
C SER A 325 29.77 9.29 -13.56
N ASP A 326 29.68 9.64 -12.27
CA ASP A 326 28.54 10.32 -11.69
C ASP A 326 28.92 11.74 -11.28
N PHE A 327 27.98 12.68 -11.36
CA PHE A 327 28.20 14.07 -10.98
C PHE A 327 27.52 14.31 -9.63
N GLU A 328 28.30 14.63 -8.59
CA GLU A 328 27.72 15.03 -7.30
C GLU A 328 27.09 16.42 -7.45
N ASP A 329 25.76 16.52 -7.27
CA ASP A 329 25.07 17.81 -7.15
C ASP A 329 25.23 18.31 -5.72
N LEU A 330 26.13 19.28 -5.52
CA LEU A 330 26.31 19.94 -4.22
C LEU A 330 25.13 20.85 -3.84
N SER A 331 24.07 20.93 -4.64
CA SER A 331 22.88 21.75 -4.37
C SER A 331 21.86 21.09 -3.43
N GLU A 332 21.99 19.79 -3.14
CA GLU A 332 21.03 19.09 -2.27
C GLU A 332 21.30 19.31 -0.77
N GLU A 333 22.53 19.68 -0.37
CA GLU A 333 22.90 19.87 1.05
C GLU A 333 22.60 21.29 1.60
N GLU A 334 22.41 22.31 0.76
CA GLU A 334 22.28 23.72 1.22
C GLU A 334 20.83 24.16 1.56
N GLU A 335 19.79 23.33 1.35
CA GLU A 335 18.38 23.73 1.52
C GLU A 335 17.70 23.34 2.86
N ILE A 336 18.46 23.05 3.93
CA ILE A 336 17.88 22.70 5.25
C ILE A 336 17.61 23.93 6.14
N ASP A 337 18.12 25.12 5.83
CA ASP A 337 18.09 26.29 6.73
C ASP A 337 17.06 27.39 6.36
N GLU A 338 15.80 27.02 6.12
CA GLU A 338 14.68 27.99 6.04
C GLU A 338 13.67 27.81 7.19
N LYS A 339 14.13 27.74 8.44
CA LYS A 339 13.25 27.96 9.61
C LYS A 339 13.95 28.74 10.73
N ALA A 340 13.92 30.06 10.65
CA ALA A 340 14.01 30.93 11.82
C ALA A 340 12.97 32.09 11.74
N PRO A 341 12.26 32.44 12.83
CA PRO A 341 11.10 33.33 12.76
C PRO A 341 11.47 34.81 12.66
N LEU A 342 10.72 35.52 11.81
CA LEU A 342 10.71 36.96 11.63
C LEU A 342 10.49 37.73 12.95
N TYR A 343 11.49 38.51 13.37
CA TYR A 343 11.25 39.67 14.25
C TYR A 343 11.39 40.98 13.45
N ARG A 344 10.28 41.72 13.41
CA ARG A 344 10.16 43.06 12.82
C ARG A 344 11.07 44.07 13.51
N ARG A 345 11.77 44.92 12.75
CA ARG A 345 11.86 46.35 13.08
C ARG A 345 12.17 47.26 11.88
N ASN A 346 11.17 48.09 11.60
CA ASN A 346 11.13 49.47 11.11
C ASN A 346 11.96 49.93 9.90
N VAL A 347 11.19 50.46 8.95
CA VAL A 347 11.58 51.19 7.74
C VAL A 347 11.90 52.66 8.06
N SER A 348 13.02 53.17 7.56
CA SER A 348 13.11 54.55 7.03
C SER A 348 14.37 54.78 6.17
N THR A 349 14.14 54.88 4.86
CA THR A 349 14.71 55.82 3.85
C THR A 349 16.22 56.12 3.78
N LYS A 350 16.88 55.74 2.66
CA LYS A 350 17.33 56.66 1.56
C LYS A 350 18.22 55.96 0.49
N ARG A 351 17.78 56.12 -0.77
CA ARG A 351 18.49 56.37 -2.06
C ARG A 351 19.83 55.67 -2.39
N LYS A 352 19.73 54.85 -3.47
CA LYS A 352 20.60 54.69 -4.67
C LYS A 352 22.14 54.72 -4.53
N SER A 353 22.76 53.59 -4.86
CA SER A 353 23.95 53.50 -5.71
C SER A 353 24.05 52.09 -6.32
N GLU A 354 24.30 52.01 -7.62
CA GLU A 354 24.58 50.79 -8.39
C GLU A 354 25.93 50.22 -7.97
N GLU A 355 25.94 49.02 -7.37
CA GLU A 355 27.13 48.18 -7.30
C GLU A 355 26.71 46.73 -7.59
N GLN A 356 27.27 46.17 -8.67
CA GLN A 356 27.17 44.76 -9.00
C GLN A 356 27.79 43.93 -7.87
N LEU A 357 26.94 43.25 -7.09
CA LEU A 357 27.38 42.22 -6.15
C LEU A 357 28.07 41.10 -6.95
N PRO A 358 29.29 40.67 -6.58
CA PRO A 358 29.94 39.56 -7.24
C PRO A 358 29.12 38.29 -6.97
N THR A 359 28.64 37.65 -8.03
CA THR A 359 28.06 36.30 -7.97
C THR A 359 29.01 35.39 -7.19
N PRO A 360 28.54 34.67 -6.16
CA PRO A 360 29.39 33.73 -5.44
C PRO A 360 29.91 32.67 -6.43
N PRO A 361 31.16 32.22 -6.29
CA PRO A 361 31.73 31.26 -7.22
C PRO A 361 30.93 29.96 -7.16
N ARG A 362 30.28 29.59 -8.28
CA ARG A 362 29.69 28.25 -8.46
C ARG A 362 30.77 27.22 -8.19
N LYS A 363 30.68 26.51 -7.05
CA LYS A 363 31.52 25.34 -6.76
C LYS A 363 31.38 24.39 -7.95
N LYS A 364 32.48 24.06 -8.62
CA LYS A 364 32.47 23.11 -9.74
C LYS A 364 31.97 21.76 -9.23
N ALA A 365 31.01 21.16 -9.94
CA ALA A 365 30.54 19.81 -9.65
C ALA A 365 31.72 18.84 -9.62
N LYS A 366 31.85 18.06 -8.55
CA LYS A 366 32.88 17.01 -8.44
C LYS A 366 32.36 15.78 -9.17
N MET A 367 33.18 15.26 -10.08
CA MET A 367 32.88 14.03 -10.81
C MET A 367 33.37 12.84 -9.98
N LYS A 368 32.45 12.02 -9.49
CA LYS A 368 32.74 10.81 -8.71
C LYS A 368 32.71 9.60 -9.64
N LYS A 369 33.81 8.87 -9.70
CA LYS A 369 33.86 7.59 -10.41
C LYS A 369 33.34 6.50 -9.50
N ILE A 370 32.36 5.73 -9.98
CA ILE A 370 31.76 4.61 -9.25
C ILE A 370 32.14 3.34 -9.99
N LYS A 371 32.68 2.37 -9.25
CA LYS A 371 33.02 1.05 -9.76
C LYS A 371 31.86 0.10 -9.53
N ILE A 372 31.50 -0.64 -10.58
CA ILE A 372 30.39 -1.60 -10.55
C ILE A 372 30.93 -2.96 -10.98
N ALA A 373 30.65 -4.00 -10.21
CA ALA A 373 30.94 -5.37 -10.62
C ALA A 373 30.05 -5.76 -11.80
N ILE A 374 30.63 -6.35 -12.85
CA ILE A 374 29.88 -6.73 -14.05
C ILE A 374 28.77 -7.73 -13.71
N ALA A 375 29.04 -8.68 -12.80
CA ALA A 375 28.04 -9.64 -12.30
C ALA A 375 26.75 -8.95 -11.79
N LEU A 376 26.87 -7.89 -10.99
CA LEU A 376 25.70 -7.15 -10.48
C LEU A 376 25.05 -6.25 -11.54
N SER A 377 25.87 -5.65 -12.42
CA SER A 377 25.41 -4.82 -13.54
C SER A 377 24.55 -5.60 -14.53
N ASP A 378 24.87 -6.86 -14.76
CA ASP A 378 24.19 -7.68 -15.77
C ASP A 378 22.84 -8.22 -15.29
N LEU A 379 22.55 -8.17 -13.98
CA LEU A 379 21.21 -8.39 -13.41
C LEU A 379 20.24 -7.22 -13.65
N VAL A 380 20.73 -6.06 -14.09
CA VAL A 380 19.89 -4.88 -14.38
C VAL A 380 19.40 -4.93 -15.82
N ILE A 381 18.09 -5.12 -16.00
CA ILE A 381 17.43 -5.23 -17.32
C ILE A 381 16.54 -4.01 -17.58
N TYR A 382 15.28 -4.05 -17.13
CA TYR A 382 14.28 -3.01 -17.44
C TYR A 382 14.29 -1.81 -16.50
N THR A 383 15.17 -1.81 -15.50
CA THR A 383 15.16 -0.84 -14.39
C THR A 383 16.53 -0.19 -14.17
N LYS A 384 17.17 0.28 -15.24
CA LYS A 384 18.48 0.93 -15.16
C LYS A 384 18.38 2.29 -14.48
N SER A 385 19.08 2.45 -13.34
CA SER A 385 19.13 3.74 -12.65
C SER A 385 20.00 4.76 -13.41
N GLN A 386 19.40 5.88 -13.80
CA GLN A 386 20.04 6.98 -14.50
C GLN A 386 19.80 8.31 -13.76
N LYS A 387 20.83 9.15 -13.67
CA LYS A 387 20.67 10.50 -13.10
C LYS A 387 19.80 11.36 -14.02
N PHE A 388 18.81 12.05 -13.45
CA PHE A 388 17.99 13.00 -14.20
C PHE A 388 18.80 14.26 -14.56
N VAL A 389 18.91 14.54 -15.87
CA VAL A 389 19.61 15.72 -16.41
C VAL A 389 18.63 16.86 -16.64
N SER A 390 17.70 16.69 -17.59
CA SER A 390 16.62 17.62 -17.92
C SER A 390 15.51 16.89 -18.68
N PHE A 391 14.33 17.50 -18.79
CA PHE A 391 13.24 16.93 -19.58
C PHE A 391 13.60 16.81 -21.07
N ASP A 392 14.27 17.81 -21.65
CA ASP A 392 14.70 17.78 -23.06
C ASP A 392 15.71 16.66 -23.32
N HIS A 393 16.65 16.48 -22.39
CA HIS A 393 17.63 15.39 -22.48
C HIS A 393 16.95 14.04 -22.35
N SER A 394 16.03 13.88 -21.39
CA SER A 394 15.27 12.65 -21.21
C SER A 394 14.46 12.31 -22.46
N LEU A 395 13.74 13.28 -23.03
CA LEU A 395 12.95 13.08 -24.24
C LEU A 395 13.83 12.62 -25.41
N SER A 396 15.02 13.20 -25.57
CA SER A 396 15.88 12.96 -26.73
C SER A 396 16.79 11.74 -26.59
N ASN A 397 17.20 11.37 -25.37
CA ASN A 397 18.29 10.41 -25.16
C ASN A 397 17.96 9.25 -24.21
N GLN A 398 17.05 9.45 -23.24
CA GLN A 398 16.74 8.43 -22.23
C GLN A 398 15.93 7.30 -22.86
N GLN A 399 16.35 6.06 -22.59
CA GLN A 399 15.66 4.85 -23.03
C GLN A 399 14.52 4.49 -22.08
N CYS A 400 13.52 3.72 -22.56
CA CYS A 400 12.35 3.35 -21.75
C CYS A 400 12.70 2.51 -20.50
N TYR A 401 13.82 1.78 -20.54
CA TYR A 401 14.34 0.99 -19.42
C TYR A 401 15.25 1.78 -18.47
N GLU A 402 15.40 3.10 -18.67
CA GLU A 402 16.16 3.99 -17.80
C GLU A 402 15.25 4.79 -16.88
N ASN A 403 15.43 4.66 -15.57
CA ASN A 403 14.60 5.30 -14.55
C ASN A 403 15.39 6.35 -13.77
N ASN A 404 14.68 7.36 -13.26
CA ASN A 404 15.24 8.37 -12.39
C ASN A 404 14.62 8.28 -10.98
N SER A 405 15.45 8.34 -9.94
CA SER A 405 14.98 8.64 -8.57
C SER A 405 15.08 10.16 -8.35
N ILE A 406 14.00 10.80 -7.90
CA ILE A 406 13.95 12.25 -7.69
C ILE A 406 13.49 12.52 -6.26
N GLY A 407 14.32 13.23 -5.47
CA GLY A 407 13.95 13.63 -4.11
C GLY A 407 12.73 14.54 -4.06
N GLU A 408 11.96 14.45 -2.97
CA GLU A 408 10.65 15.09 -2.83
C GLU A 408 10.66 16.61 -3.13
N THR A 409 11.61 17.35 -2.57
CA THR A 409 11.74 18.80 -2.78
C THR A 409 11.90 19.14 -4.27
N ARG A 410 12.73 18.38 -4.98
CA ARG A 410 12.98 18.55 -6.40
C ARG A 410 11.75 18.17 -7.22
N ALA A 411 11.08 17.06 -6.89
CA ALA A 411 9.83 16.64 -7.52
C ALA A 411 8.74 17.72 -7.35
N ARG A 412 8.58 18.29 -6.16
CA ARG A 412 7.63 19.40 -5.90
C ARG A 412 7.94 20.62 -6.75
N LYS A 413 9.22 20.97 -6.93
CA LYS A 413 9.65 22.07 -7.83
C LYS A 413 9.26 21.77 -9.27
N PHE A 414 9.44 20.55 -9.76
CA PHE A 414 9.04 20.15 -11.11
C PHE A 414 7.53 20.18 -11.32
N VAL A 415 6.74 19.66 -10.38
CA VAL A 415 5.27 19.73 -10.43
C VAL A 415 4.81 21.20 -10.53
N LYS A 416 5.41 22.10 -9.75
CA LYS A 416 5.02 23.51 -9.71
C LYS A 416 5.37 24.28 -10.99
N HIS A 417 6.52 24.03 -11.61
CA HIS A 417 7.03 24.85 -12.71
C HIS A 417 6.99 24.16 -14.08
N SER A 418 6.85 22.84 -14.12
CA SER A 418 6.98 22.02 -15.32
C SER A 418 6.08 20.77 -15.26
N GLY A 419 4.91 20.87 -14.62
CA GLY A 419 4.02 19.75 -14.34
C GLY A 419 3.70 18.87 -15.56
N ASN A 420 3.37 19.48 -16.71
CA ASN A 420 3.09 18.72 -17.93
C ASN A 420 4.30 17.87 -18.37
N LEU A 421 5.49 18.47 -18.41
CA LEU A 421 6.72 17.76 -18.79
C LEU A 421 7.06 16.66 -17.77
N PHE A 422 6.82 16.92 -16.48
CA PHE A 422 7.01 15.95 -15.42
C PHE A 422 6.10 14.74 -15.59
N SER A 423 4.81 14.93 -15.88
CA SER A 423 3.87 13.84 -16.15
C SER A 423 4.16 13.09 -17.44
N PHE A 424 4.56 13.77 -18.52
CA PHE A 424 4.96 13.09 -19.76
C PHE A 424 6.22 12.24 -19.58
N ASN A 425 7.16 12.72 -18.78
CA ASN A 425 8.41 12.00 -18.49
C ASN A 425 8.20 10.73 -17.65
N THR A 426 7.08 10.60 -16.93
CA THR A 426 6.78 9.40 -16.14
C THR A 426 6.15 8.26 -16.94
N ILE A 427 5.69 8.53 -18.17
CA ILE A 427 4.97 7.58 -19.04
C ILE A 427 5.89 7.03 -20.17
N LYS A 428 7.08 7.63 -20.33
CA LYS A 428 8.10 7.16 -21.27
C LYS A 428 8.89 5.99 -20.67
#